data_AF-A0A3S1CQX5-F1
#
_entry.id   AF-A0A3S1CQX5-F1
#
_cell.length_a   1.000
_cell.length_b   1.000
_cell.length_c   1.000
_cell.angle_alpha   90.00
_cell.angle_beta   90.00
_cell.angle_gamma   90.00
#
_symmetry.space_group_name_H-M   'P 1'
#
loop_
_entity.id
_entity.type
_entity.pdbx_description
1 polymer ?
#
loop_
_entity_poly.entity_id
_entity_poly.type
_entity_poly.pdbx_seq_one_letter_code
_entity_poly.pdbx_strand_id
1 'polypeptide(L)' 'MARLYADEQFPRIVSELHRANPNHAGIIVITNDMDRSRMATRINEAITVSEPLSGKLIRVVRPS' A
#
# COMPACT_ATOMS: atom_id res chain seq x y z
N MET A 1 -4.74 10.30 2.71
CA MET A 1 -5.29 9.52 3.84
C MET A 1 -5.05 8.04 3.58
N ALA A 2 -3.94 7.50 4.09
CA ALA A 2 -3.66 6.07 4.04
C ALA A 2 -4.61 5.37 5.02
N ARG A 3 -5.26 4.30 4.58
CA ARG A 3 -6.27 3.60 5.37
C ARG A 3 -5.86 2.13 5.42
N LEU A 4 -5.38 1.70 6.59
CA LEU A 4 -4.99 0.32 6.87
C LEU A 4 -6.27 -0.50 7.05
N TYR A 5 -6.77 -1.08 5.97
CA TYR A 5 -7.90 -2.00 6.02
C TYR A 5 -7.39 -3.42 5.94
N ALA A 6 -7.47 -4.15 7.05
CA ALA A 6 -7.39 -5.59 6.97
C ALA A 6 -8.61 -6.09 6.16
N ASP A 7 -8.31 -6.84 5.10
CA ASP A 7 -9.16 -7.85 4.47
C ASP A 7 -10.15 -7.54 3.33
N GLU A 8 -10.70 -6.34 3.12
CA GLU A 8 -11.76 -6.23 2.08
C GLU A 8 -11.40 -5.68 0.69
N GLN A 9 -10.21 -5.12 0.41
CA GLN A 9 -9.92 -4.57 -0.93
C GLN A 9 -8.44 -4.65 -1.37
N PHE A 10 -7.77 -5.78 -1.14
CA PHE A 10 -6.46 -6.05 -1.71
C PHE A 10 -6.56 -7.15 -2.78
N PRO A 11 -5.79 -7.08 -3.88
CA PRO A 11 -5.66 -8.20 -4.81
C PRO A 11 -5.27 -9.48 -4.04
N ARG A 12 -6.00 -10.57 -4.24
CA ARG A 12 -5.84 -11.83 -3.48
C ARG A 12 -4.37 -12.26 -3.34
N ILE A 13 -3.60 -12.13 -4.42
CA ILE A 13 -2.18 -12.50 -4.48
C ILE A 13 -1.30 -11.76 -3.47
N VAL A 14 -1.55 -10.46 -3.22
CA VAL A 14 -0.73 -9.69 -2.27
C VAL A 14 -1.09 -10.02 -0.83
N SER A 15 -2.37 -10.31 -0.55
CA SER A 15 -2.80 -10.74 0.77
C SER A 15 -2.25 -12.13 1.11
N GLU A 16 -2.24 -13.04 0.14
CA GLU A 16 -1.64 -14.37 0.29
C GLU A 16 -0.13 -14.28 0.50
N LEU A 17 0.58 -13.45 -0.28
CA LEU A 17 2.01 -13.23 -0.11
C LEU A 17 2.35 -12.65 1.28
N HIS A 18 1.58 -11.64 1.71
CA HIS A 18 1.75 -11.02 3.02
C HIS A 18 1.58 -12.03 4.17
N ARG A 19 0.56 -12.89 4.09
CA ARG A 19 0.31 -13.94 5.09
C ARG A 19 1.35 -15.06 5.05
N ALA A 20 1.82 -15.44 3.85
CA ALA A 20 2.81 -16.49 3.67
C ALA A 20 4.22 -16.06 4.11
N ASN A 21 4.54 -14.77 3.98
CA ASN A 21 5.82 -14.21 4.42
C ASN A 21 5.61 -12.87 5.15
N PRO A 22 5.23 -12.88 6.44
CA PRO A 22 5.02 -11.64 7.20
C PRO A 22 6.33 -10.87 7.45
N ASN A 23 7.49 -11.51 7.30
CA ASN A 23 8.80 -10.87 7.44
C ASN A 23 9.25 -10.24 6.10
N HIS A 24 8.64 -9.11 5.75
CA HIS A 24 8.99 -8.32 4.58
C HIS A 24 9.17 -6.84 4.93
N ALA A 25 9.89 -6.09 4.09
CA ALA A 25 10.10 -4.65 4.29
C ALA A 25 8.83 -3.79 4.17
N GLY A 26 7.77 -4.33 3.54
CA GLY A 26 6.49 -3.66 3.30
C GLY A 26 5.99 -3.95 1.90
N ILE A 27 4.67 -3.99 1.70
CA ILE A 27 4.05 -4.16 0.37
C ILE A 27 3.13 -2.97 0.14
N ILE A 28 3.32 -2.29 -0.99
CA ILE A 28 2.49 -1.14 -1.39
C ILE A 28 1.72 -1.51 -2.65
N VAL A 29 0.39 -1.34 -2.60
CA VAL A 29 -0.50 -1.54 -3.75
C VAL A 29 -1.07 -0.19 -4.18
N ILE A 30 -0.95 0.10 -5.47
CA ILE A 30 -1.44 1.35 -6.07
C ILE A 30 -2.55 1.08 -7.09
N THR A 31 -3.54 1.96 -7.15
CA THR A 31 -4.43 2.04 -8.31
C THR A 31 -3.69 2.72 -9.45
N ASN A 32 -3.88 2.26 -10.70
CA ASN A 32 -3.31 2.94 -11.86
C ASN A 32 -3.80 4.40 -11.94
N ASP A 33 -2.86 5.34 -12.05
CA ASP A 33 -3.11 6.77 -12.21
C ASP A 33 -2.29 7.26 -13.41
N MET A 34 -2.92 8.03 -14.29
CA MET A 34 -2.25 8.62 -15.45
C MET A 34 -1.26 9.70 -15.02
N ASP A 35 -1.52 10.36 -13.88
CA ASP A 35 -0.59 11.29 -13.25
C ASP A 35 0.35 10.54 -12.29
N ARG A 36 1.48 10.10 -12.84
CA ARG A 36 2.53 9.39 -12.10
C ARG A 36 3.17 10.25 -11.02
N SER A 37 3.32 11.55 -11.27
CA SER A 37 3.96 12.49 -10.33
C SER A 37 3.12 12.65 -9.08
N ARG A 38 1.81 12.88 -9.25
CA ARG A 38 0.86 12.95 -8.12
C ARG A 38 0.78 11.64 -7.35
N MET A 39 0.82 10.51 -8.04
CA MET A 39 0.84 9.20 -7.36
C MET A 39 2.13 9.01 -6.55
N ALA A 40 3.29 9.40 -7.08
CA ALA A 40 4.56 9.34 -6.35
C ALA A 40 4.53 10.15 -5.05
N THR A 41 3.99 11.37 -5.08
CA THR A 41 3.79 12.19 -3.87
C THR A 41 2.92 11.45 -2.84
N ARG A 42 1.82 10.82 -3.26
CA ARG A 42 0.92 10.09 -2.35
C ARG A 42 1.56 8.82 -1.78
N ILE A 43 2.36 8.12 -2.56
CA ILE A 43 3.15 6.98 -2.07
C ILE A 43 4.10 7.48 -0.98
N ASN A 44 4.80 8.59 -1.22
CA ASN A 44 5.71 9.17 -0.25
C ASN A 44 4.96 9.55 1.05
N GLU A 45 3.85 10.26 0.96
CA GLU A 45 3.00 10.59 2.12
C GLU A 45 2.55 9.33 2.89
N ALA A 46 2.11 8.29 2.18
CA ALA A 46 1.66 7.04 2.80
C ALA A 46 2.80 6.31 3.51
N ILE A 47 4.00 6.32 2.93
CA ILE A 47 5.21 5.77 3.54
C ILE A 47 5.51 6.53 4.83
N THR A 48 5.68 7.86 4.74
CA THR A 48 6.05 8.71 5.88
C THR A 48 5.07 8.57 7.06
N VAL A 49 3.77 8.46 6.79
CA VAL A 49 2.75 8.30 7.84
C VAL A 49 2.72 6.89 8.44
N SER A 50 3.16 5.88 7.69
CA SER A 50 3.00 4.47 8.07
C SER A 50 4.29 3.82 8.56
N GLU A 51 5.41 4.55 8.67
CA GLU A 51 6.66 3.99 9.20
C GLU A 51 6.49 3.48 10.64
N PRO A 52 7.18 2.39 11.03
CA PRO A 52 8.00 1.50 10.19
C PRO A 52 7.15 0.63 9.26
N LEU A 53 7.64 0.32 8.06
CA LEU A 53 6.88 -0.40 7.03
C LEU A 53 6.94 -1.93 7.14
N SER A 54 7.82 -2.47 7.99
CA SER A 54 8.03 -3.91 8.12
C SER A 54 6.73 -4.63 8.46
N GLY A 55 6.43 -5.69 7.69
CA GLY A 55 5.21 -6.47 7.85
C GLY A 55 3.91 -5.71 7.58
N LYS A 56 3.94 -4.53 6.92
CA LYS A 56 2.72 -3.78 6.58
C LYS A 56 2.33 -3.92 5.12
N LEU A 57 1.03 -4.06 4.89
CA LEU A 57 0.40 -4.00 3.58
C LEU A 57 -0.38 -2.68 3.47
N ILE A 58 0.02 -1.80 2.55
CA ILE A 58 -0.51 -0.44 2.41
C ILE A 58 -1.16 -0.27 1.03
N ARG A 59 -2.38 0.27 0.99
CA ARG A 59 -3.05 0.64 -0.27
C ARG A 59 -3.06 2.15 -0.47
N VAL A 60 -2.58 2.59 -1.62
CA VAL A 60 -2.65 3.99 -2.05
C VAL A 60 -3.62 4.10 -3.23
N VAL A 61 -4.75 4.76 -2.99
CA VAL A 61 -5.81 4.93 -3.99
C VAL A 61 -5.65 6.29 -4.67
N ARG A 62 -5.88 6.32 -5.99
CA ARG A 62 -5.94 7.56 -6.79
C ARG A 62 -7.03 8.49 -6.23
N PRO A 63 -6.81 9.82 -6.21
CA PRO A 63 -7.90 10.74 -5.90
C PRO A 63 -9.00 10.65 -6.98
N SER A 64 -10.25 10.82 -6.56
CA SER A 64 -11.41 10.94 -7.43
C SER A 64 -11.32 12.17 -8.34
#